data_AF-W2QGF8-F1
#
_entry.id   AF-W2QGF8-F1
#
_cell.length_a   1.000
_cell.length_b   1.000
_cell.length_c   1.000
_cell.angle_alpha   90.00
_cell.angle_beta   90.00
_cell.angle_gamma   90.00
#
_symmetry.space_group_name_H-M   'P 1'
#
loop_
_entity.id
_entity.type
_entity.pdbx_description
1 polymer ?
#
loop_
_entity_poly.entity_id
_entity_poly.type
_entity_poly.pdbx_seq_one_letter_code
_entity_poly.pdbx_strand_id
1 'polypeptide(L)' 'MLAERNISSGPASQLIKIQGAVIQVQVHVGDLQEILGLPAYSFRPPFRDPVDFETTAPAKNMDDVDHLNDHL' A
#
# COMPACT_ATOMS: atom_id res chain seq x y z
N MET A 1 -12.53 4.69 20.87
CA MET A 1 -11.15 4.55 21.36
C MET A 1 -10.43 3.63 20.38
N LEU A 2 -9.74 4.18 19.38
CA LEU A 2 -9.05 3.37 18.38
C LEU A 2 -7.66 3.04 18.93
N ALA A 3 -7.42 1.77 19.23
CA ALA A 3 -6.10 1.30 19.60
C ALA A 3 -5.19 1.40 18.38
N GLU A 4 -4.34 2.42 18.35
CA GLU A 4 -3.23 2.52 17.42
C GLU A 4 -2.36 1.29 17.67
N ARG A 5 -2.41 0.32 16.75
CA ARG A 5 -1.51 -0.82 16.76
C ARG A 5 -0.12 -0.28 16.51
N ASN A 6 0.60 0.00 17.61
CA ASN A 6 2.02 0.31 17.61
C ASN A 6 2.72 -0.75 16.76
N ILE A 7 3.25 -0.33 15.61
CA ILE A 7 4.15 -1.16 14.83
C ILE A 7 5.30 -1.47 15.79
N SER A 8 5.48 -2.75 16.09
CA SER A 8 6.51 -3.21 17.01
C SER A 8 7.85 -2.58 16.62
N SER A 9 8.43 -1.77 17.50
CA SER A 9 9.82 -1.27 17.43
C SER A 9 10.83 -2.39 17.67
N GLY A 10 10.50 -3.62 17.24
CA GLY A 10 11.34 -4.79 17.35
C GLY A 10 12.11 -5.04 16.06
N PRO A 11 13.07 -5.97 16.08
CA PRO A 11 13.76 -6.40 14.88
C PRO A 11 12.75 -7.01 13.89
N ALA A 12 12.72 -6.49 12.66
CA ALA A 12 11.97 -7.06 11.57
C ALA A 12 12.90 -7.87 10.66
N SER A 13 12.44 -9.04 10.21
CA SER A 13 13.13 -9.80 9.17
C SER A 13 12.75 -9.23 7.81
N GLN A 14 13.74 -8.73 7.07
CA GLN A 14 13.55 -8.13 5.76
C GLN A 14 14.34 -8.90 4.70
N LEU A 15 13.72 -9.11 3.55
CA LEU A 15 14.39 -9.63 2.36
C LEU A 15 14.94 -8.47 1.55
N ILE A 16 16.25 -8.48 1.29
CA ILE A 16 16.94 -7.46 0.52
C ILE A 16 17.60 -8.12 -0.69
N LYS A 17 17.44 -7.50 -1.86
CA LYS A 17 18.09 -7.95 -3.10
C LYS A 17 19.34 -7.11 -3.37
N ILE A 18 20.51 -7.74 -3.32
CA ILE A 18 21.80 -7.11 -3.60
C ILE A 18 22.46 -7.86 -4.75
N GLN A 19 22.76 -7.17 -5.85
CA GLN A 19 23.43 -7.74 -7.02
C GLN A 19 22.76 -9.02 -7.56
N GLY A 20 21.43 -9.09 -7.48
CA GLY A 20 20.66 -10.25 -7.95
C GLY A 20 20.40 -11.33 -6.91
N ALA A 21 21.17 -11.38 -5.82
CA ALA A 21 20.95 -12.32 -4.72
C ALA A 21 19.95 -11.77 -3.70
N VAL A 22 19.09 -12.62 -3.15
CA VAL A 22 18.14 -12.27 -2.08
C VAL A 22 18.68 -12.78 -0.74
N ILE A 23 18.80 -11.89 0.24
CA ILE A 23 19.36 -12.18 1.56
C ILE A 23 18.34 -11.80 2.64
N GLN A 24 18.23 -12.62 3.68
CA GLN A 24 17.46 -12.30 4.89
C GLN A 24 18.34 -11.49 5.86
N VAL A 25 17.86 -10.32 6.27
CA VAL A 25 18.57 -9.44 7.20
C VAL A 25 17.62 -9.03 8.32
N GLN A 26 18.12 -9.03 9.56
CA GLN A 26 17.41 -8.40 10.67
C GLN A 26 17.69 -6.90 10.64
N VAL A 27 16.63 -6.12 10.47
CA VAL A 27 16.71 -4.66 10.45
C VAL A 27 15.81 -4.10 11.54
N HIS A 28 16.29 -3.05 12.19
CA HIS A 28 15.45 -2.27 13.08
C HIS A 28 14.53 -1.38 12.22
N VAL A 29 13.23 -1.38 12.52
CA VAL A 29 12.23 -0.73 11.67
C VAL A 29 12.42 0.79 11.64
N GLY A 30 12.84 1.40 12.76
CA GLY A 30 13.09 2.83 12.84
C GLY A 30 14.22 3.27 11.90
N ASP A 31 15.33 2.54 11.89
CA ASP A 31 16.50 2.83 11.08
C ASP A 31 16.16 2.73 9.58
N LEU A 32 15.34 1.73 9.21
CA LEU A 32 14.87 1.58 7.83
C LEU A 32 13.98 2.76 7.41
N GLN A 33 13.09 3.21 8.30
CA GLN A 33 12.25 4.38 8.03
C GLN A 33 13.11 5.63 7.83
N GLU A 34 14.09 5.87 8.68
CA GLU A 34 15.02 7.01 8.57
C GLU A 34 15.80 6.99 7.26
N ILE A 35 16.42 5.85 6.91
CA ILE A 35 17.22 5.69 5.68
C ILE A 35 16.37 5.91 4.43
N LEU A 36 15.13 5.44 4.43
CA LEU A 36 14.22 5.55 3.29
C LEU A 36 13.41 6.86 3.30
N GLY A 37 13.56 7.71 4.31
CA GLY A 37 12.76 8.92 4.48
C GLY A 37 11.27 8.63 4.67
N LEU A 38 10.92 7.45 5.17
CA LEU A 38 9.54 7.07 5.42
C LEU A 38 9.05 7.71 6.72
N PRO A 39 7.82 8.21 6.73
CA PRO A 39 7.21 8.68 7.96
C PRO A 39 7.08 7.56 8.99
N ALA A 40 7.21 7.92 10.27
CA ALA A 40 7.07 6.98 11.39
C ALA A 40 5.63 6.47 11.59
N TYR A 41 4.65 7.02 10.86
CA TYR A 41 3.26 6.56 10.90
C TYR A 41 2.98 5.49 9.85
N SER A 42 2.00 4.63 10.12
CA SER A 42 1.62 3.55 9.19
C SER A 42 0.96 4.09 7.93
N PHE A 43 1.39 3.62 6.75
CA PHE A 43 0.66 3.80 5.49
C PHE A 43 -0.57 2.91 5.38
N ARG A 44 -0.80 2.02 6.34
CA ARG A 44 -1.99 1.17 6.33
C ARG A 44 -3.21 2.07 6.55
N PRO A 45 -4.14 2.16 5.58
CA PRO A 45 -5.41 2.83 5.84
C PRO A 45 -6.07 2.17 7.05
N PRO A 46 -6.76 2.94 7.92
CA PRO A 46 -7.58 2.35 8.96
C PRO A 46 -8.46 1.28 8.33
N PHE A 47 -8.45 0.07 8.90
CA PHE A 47 -9.41 -0.94 8.48
C PHE A 47 -10.80 -0.36 8.73
N ARG A 48 -11.58 -0.22 7.65
CA ARG A 48 -13.00 0.12 7.74
C ARG A 48 -13.76 -1.16 7.51
N ASP A 49 -14.68 -1.48 8.42
CA ASP A 49 -15.66 -2.54 8.16
C ASP A 49 -16.38 -2.25 6.84
N PRO A 50 -16.76 -3.28 6.08
CA PRO A 50 -17.62 -3.10 4.92
C PRO A 50 -18.85 -2.30 5.36
N VAL A 51 -18.98 -1.08 4.88
CA VAL A 51 -20.20 -0.31 5.04
C VAL A 51 -21.14 -0.80 3.96
N ASP A 52 -22.34 -1.21 4.35
CA ASP A 52 -23.43 -1.53 3.43
C ASP A 52 -23.93 -0.21 2.82
N PHE A 53 -23.13 0.33 1.91
CA PHE A 53 -23.61 1.34 1.00
C PHE A 53 -24.41 0.61 -0.06
N GLU A 54 -25.70 0.94 -0.15
CA GLU A 54 -26.51 0.76 -1.35
C GLU A 54 -25.80 1.51 -2.50
N THR A 55 -24.77 0.85 -3.04
CA THR A 55 -24.04 1.32 -4.20
C THR A 55 -25.01 1.13 -5.34
N THR A 56 -25.79 2.17 -5.60
CA THR A 56 -26.68 2.17 -6.77
C THR A 56 -25.77 1.89 -7.96
N ALA A 57 -26.04 0.78 -8.66
CA ALA A 57 -25.31 0.47 -9.88
C ALA A 57 -25.28 1.72 -10.75
N PRO A 58 -24.16 2.05 -11.42
CA PRO A 58 -24.08 3.21 -12.30
C PRO A 58 -25.33 3.24 -13.17
N ALA A 59 -26.09 4.34 -13.10
CA ALA A 59 -27.40 4.44 -13.75
C ALA A 59 -27.33 4.26 -15.27
N LYS A 60 -26.13 4.41 -15.83
CA LYS A 60 -25.85 4.27 -17.25
C LYS A 60 -24.48 3.62 -17.43
N ASN A 61 -24.41 2.64 -18.31
CA ASN A 61 -23.14 2.17 -18.85
C ASN A 61 -22.47 3.35 -19.58
N MET A 62 -21.20 3.65 -19.28
CA MET A 62 -20.48 4.65 -20.06
C MET A 62 -20.18 4.03 -21.43
N ASP A 63 -20.65 4.68 -22.49
CA ASP A 63 -20.32 4.27 -23.84
C ASP A 63 -18.79 4.34 -23.98
N ASP A 64 -18.17 3.24 -24.43
CA ASP A 64 -16.76 3.26 -24.82
C ASP A 64 -16.66 4.17 -26.04
N VAL A 65 -16.22 5.40 -25.82
CA VAL A 65 -15.98 6.33 -26.92
C VAL A 65 -14.66 5.89 -27.52
N ASP A 66 -14.74 4.89 -28.39
CA ASP A 66 -13.63 4.40 -29.19
C ASP A 66 -12.83 5.60 -29.71
N HIS A 67 -11.53 5.61 -29.41
CA HIS A 67 -10.58 6.50 -30.05
C HIS A 67 -10.55 6.14 -31.52
N LEU A 68 -11.33 6.88 -32.32
CA LEU A 68 -11.40 6.76 -33.77
C LEU A 68 -9.98 6.86 -34.34
N ASN A 69 -9.37 5.70 -34.57
CA ASN A 69 -8.38 5.39 -35.58
C ASN A 69 -7.50 6.58 -36.05
N ASP A 70 -6.43 6.89 -35.31
CA ASP A 70 -5.26 7.59 -35.87
C ASP A 70 -4.41 6.61 -36.70
N HIS A 71 -5.06 5.97 -37.68
CA HIS A 71 -4.35 5.27 -38.74
C HIS A 71 -4.86 5.74 -40.10
N LEU A 72 -4.31 6.87 -40.52
CA LEU A 72 -4.05 7.18 -41.92
C LEU A 72 -2.61 7.66 -42.07
#